data_AF-A0A9P7DMP7-F1
#
_entry.id   AF-A0A9P7DMP7-F1
#
_cell.length_a   1.000
_cell.length_b   1.000
_cell.length_c   1.000
_cell.angle_alpha   90.00
_cell.angle_beta   90.00
_cell.angle_gamma   90.00
#
_symmetry.space_group_name_H-M   'P 1'
#
loop_
_entity.id
_entity.type
_entity.pdbx_description
1 polymer ?
#
loop_
_entity_poly.entity_id
_entity_poly.type
_entity_poly.pdbx_seq_one_letter_code
_entity_poly.pdbx_strand_id
1 'polypeptide(L)'
;MDPAKIREKIGRFRILVIGRANAGKTTILRRVCNTRDDPEIYDSDGEQIDLTVLMASRERGLHDIENEMVFKNNPGFIFHDSRGFEAGGASEFEKVKAFIASRSKGMKIKNQLHAIWYCIPMDEAHRSFTASEVKFFSV
;
A
#
# COMPACT_ATOMS: atom_id res chain seq x y z
N MET A 1 -0.09 -15.29 -23.99
CA MET A 1 -1.16 -15.64 -23.03
C MET A 1 -2.25 -14.60 -23.18
N ASP A 2 -3.51 -15.00 -23.30
CA ASP A 2 -4.65 -14.08 -23.52
C ASP A 2 -4.82 -13.12 -22.32
N PRO A 3 -4.87 -11.79 -22.53
CA PRO A 3 -5.09 -10.81 -21.47
C PRO A 3 -6.33 -11.09 -20.61
N ALA A 4 -7.40 -11.65 -21.16
CA ALA A 4 -8.60 -11.98 -20.41
C ALA A 4 -8.33 -13.10 -19.39
N LYS A 5 -7.64 -14.17 -19.81
CA LYS A 5 -7.22 -15.28 -18.94
C LYS A 5 -6.25 -14.83 -17.83
N ILE A 6 -5.40 -13.84 -18.11
CA ILE A 6 -4.52 -13.25 -17.09
C ILE A 6 -5.35 -12.51 -16.03
N ARG A 7 -6.30 -11.67 -16.46
CA ARG A 7 -7.18 -10.92 -15.55
C ARG A 7 -8.01 -11.85 -14.68
N GLU A 8 -8.53 -12.94 -15.25
CA GLU A 8 -9.28 -13.96 -14.50
C GLU A 8 -8.41 -14.62 -13.40
N LYS A 9 -7.16 -14.99 -13.73
CA LYS A 9 -6.24 -15.59 -12.75
C LYS A 9 -5.84 -14.62 -11.63
N ILE A 10 -5.65 -13.35 -11.97
CA ILE A 10 -5.29 -12.29 -11.02
C ILE A 10 -6.48 -11.94 -10.12
N GLY A 11 -7.70 -11.89 -10.67
CA GLY A 11 -8.88 -11.40 -9.98
C GLY A 11 -8.79 -9.90 -9.74
N ARG A 12 -8.19 -9.50 -8.62
CA ARG A 12 -7.93 -8.09 -8.26
C ARG A 12 -6.43 -7.79 -8.30
N PHE A 13 -6.08 -6.67 -8.92
CA PHE A 13 -4.69 -6.22 -9.05
C PHE A 13 -4.22 -5.55 -7.76
N ARG A 14 -3.28 -6.20 -7.08
CA ARG A 14 -2.74 -5.77 -5.77
C ARG A 14 -1.51 -4.88 -5.91
N ILE A 15 -1.57 -3.71 -5.29
CA ILE A 15 -0.50 -2.71 -5.32
C ILE A 15 -0.11 -2.37 -3.89
N LEU A 16 1.18 -2.45 -3.59
CA LEU A 16 1.74 -1.91 -2.37
C LEU A 16 2.20 -0.47 -2.62
N VAL A 17 1.65 0.49 -1.88
CA VAL A 17 2.07 1.89 -1.93
C VAL A 17 2.99 2.17 -0.75
N ILE A 18 4.21 2.57 -1.09
CA ILE A 18 5.32 2.83 -0.19
C ILE A 18 5.68 4.31 -0.29
N GLY A 19 6.23 4.88 0.78
CA GLY A 19 6.78 6.23 0.79
C GLY A 19 6.59 6.85 2.15
N ARG A 20 7.38 7.88 2.48
CA ARG A 20 7.36 8.56 3.79
C ARG A 20 5.98 9.10 4.18
N ALA A 21 5.80 9.43 5.46
CA ALA A 21 4.59 10.11 5.91
C ALA A 21 4.39 11.39 5.07
N ASN A 22 3.15 11.69 4.72
CA ASN A 22 2.78 12.84 3.87
C ASN A 22 3.37 12.85 2.45
N ALA A 23 3.92 11.74 1.95
CA ALA A 23 4.41 11.64 0.56
C ALA A 23 3.31 11.64 -0.52
N GLY A 24 2.06 11.96 -0.18
CA GLY A 24 0.93 11.98 -1.11
C GLY A 24 0.34 10.62 -1.48
N LYS A 25 0.66 9.54 -0.74
CA LYS A 25 0.16 8.17 -0.99
C LYS A 25 -1.36 8.10 -1.13
N THR A 26 -2.11 8.57 -0.14
CA THR A 26 -3.58 8.58 -0.19
C THR A 26 -4.11 9.46 -1.32
N THR A 27 -3.43 10.57 -1.61
CA THR A 27 -3.80 11.49 -2.71
C THR A 27 -3.68 10.82 -4.07
N ILE A 28 -2.59 10.09 -4.34
CA ILE A 28 -2.44 9.38 -5.62
C ILE A 28 -3.46 8.24 -5.76
N LEU A 29 -3.77 7.53 -4.66
CA LEU A 29 -4.81 6.49 -4.65
C LEU A 29 -6.18 7.04 -5.04
N ARG A 30 -6.64 8.08 -4.35
CA ARG A 30 -7.91 8.77 -4.67
C ARG A 30 -7.95 9.25 -6.12
N ARG A 31 -6.83 9.78 -6.63
CA ARG A 31 -6.74 10.28 -8.01
C ARG A 31 -6.82 9.18 -9.05
N VAL A 32 -6.09 8.07 -8.87
CA VAL A 32 -6.13 6.90 -9.77
C VAL A 32 -7.51 6.25 -9.77
N CYS A 33 -8.19 6.24 -8.63
CA CYS A 33 -9.54 5.71 -8.51
C CYS A 33 -10.64 6.72 -8.90
N ASN A 34 -10.26 7.92 -9.39
CA ASN A 34 -11.17 9.00 -9.78
C ASN A 34 -12.30 9.23 -8.77
N THR A 35 -11.93 9.33 -7.48
CA THR A 35 -12.88 9.56 -6.39
C THR A 35 -12.28 10.48 -5.34
N ARG A 36 -13.14 11.10 -4.53
CA ARG A 36 -12.77 11.79 -3.30
C ARG A 36 -13.17 11.00 -2.06
N ASP A 37 -13.93 9.93 -2.23
CA ASP A 37 -14.39 9.07 -1.17
C ASP A 37 -13.24 8.25 -0.59
N ASP A 38 -13.38 7.85 0.66
CA ASP A 38 -12.44 6.94 1.31
C ASP A 38 -12.64 5.50 0.82
N PRO A 39 -11.57 4.69 0.78
CA PRO A 39 -11.69 3.29 0.42
C PRO A 39 -12.42 2.50 1.50
N GLU A 40 -13.09 1.43 1.11
CA GLU A 40 -13.47 0.37 2.04
C GLU A 40 -12.21 -0.38 2.47
N ILE A 41 -12.05 -0.59 3.78
CA ILE A 41 -10.90 -1.27 4.35
C ILE A 41 -11.35 -2.63 4.87
N TYR A 42 -10.61 -3.66 4.51
CA TYR A 42 -10.82 -5.03 5.00
C TYR A 42 -9.57 -5.51 5.73
N ASP A 43 -9.75 -6.26 6.80
CA ASP A 43 -8.63 -6.93 7.49
C ASP A 43 -8.15 -8.17 6.72
N SER A 44 -7.23 -8.92 7.32
CA SER A 44 -6.70 -10.17 6.76
C SER A 44 -7.72 -11.29 6.65
N ASP A 45 -8.80 -11.25 7.45
CA ASP A 45 -9.87 -12.23 7.45
C ASP A 45 -10.97 -11.87 6.43
N GLY A 46 -10.91 -10.65 5.87
CA GLY A 46 -11.85 -10.14 4.88
C GLY A 46 -13.05 -9.41 5.50
N GLU A 47 -12.98 -9.13 6.80
CA GLU A 47 -14.02 -8.37 7.51
C GLU A 47 -13.81 -6.87 7.30
N GLN A 48 -14.92 -6.16 7.05
CA GLN A 48 -14.86 -4.73 6.80
C GLN A 48 -14.59 -3.97 8.11
N ILE A 49 -13.56 -3.15 8.10
CA ILE A 49 -13.16 -2.29 9.22
C ILE A 49 -13.90 -0.95 9.10
N ASP A 50 -14.53 -0.51 10.20
CA ASP A 50 -15.15 0.81 10.27
C ASP A 50 -14.08 1.91 10.29
N LEU A 51 -14.07 2.75 9.25
CA LEU A 51 -13.17 3.89 9.11
C LEU A 51 -13.28 4.90 10.25
N THR A 52 -14.44 5.02 10.89
CA THR A 52 -14.60 5.94 12.02
C THR A 52 -13.74 5.53 13.22
N VAL A 53 -13.54 4.22 13.43
CA VAL A 53 -12.60 3.67 14.43
C VAL A 53 -11.17 4.04 14.06
N LEU A 54 -10.83 3.91 12.77
CA LEU A 54 -9.49 4.21 12.23
C LEU A 54 -9.14 5.71 12.30
N MET A 55 -10.13 6.58 12.02
CA MET A 55 -9.99 8.04 12.01
C MET A 55 -10.04 8.64 13.42
N ALA A 56 -10.84 8.06 14.33
CA ALA A 56 -10.87 8.43 15.74
C ALA A 56 -9.53 8.08 16.42
N SER A 57 -8.90 6.98 16.02
CA SER A 57 -7.53 6.65 16.38
C SER A 57 -6.52 7.41 15.50
N ARG A 58 -6.44 8.74 15.61
CA ARG A 58 -5.21 9.47 15.22
C ARG A 58 -3.95 8.87 15.88
N GLU A 59 -4.12 8.01 16.89
CA GLU A 59 -3.13 7.06 17.36
C GLU A 59 -2.72 6.05 16.30
N ARG A 60 -1.41 5.98 16.12
CA ARG A 60 -0.70 5.32 15.04
C ARG A 60 -0.83 3.77 15.04
N GLY A 61 -1.77 3.18 15.77
CA GLY A 61 -1.83 1.73 16.05
C GLY A 61 -2.71 0.87 15.12
N LEU A 62 -3.68 1.45 14.40
CA LEU A 62 -4.76 0.65 13.77
C LEU A 62 -4.63 0.37 12.26
N HIS A 63 -3.70 1.03 11.57
CA HIS A 63 -3.47 0.74 10.16
C HIS A 63 -2.36 -0.32 10.04
N ASP A 64 -2.75 -1.50 9.56
CA ASP A 64 -1.89 -2.61 9.21
C ASP A 64 -1.61 -2.61 7.68
N ILE A 65 -0.39 -2.96 7.29
CA ILE A 65 -0.01 -3.12 5.89
C ILE A 65 -0.74 -4.31 5.24
N GLU A 66 -1.20 -5.28 6.05
CA GLU A 66 -1.99 -6.41 5.59
C GLU A 66 -3.43 -6.02 5.20
N ASN A 67 -3.96 -4.92 5.73
CA ASN A 67 -5.31 -4.46 5.42
C ASN A 67 -5.44 -4.13 3.93
N GLU A 68 -6.57 -4.54 3.35
CA GLU A 68 -6.91 -4.31 1.95
C GLU A 68 -7.74 -3.03 1.81
N MET A 69 -7.25 -2.06 1.04
CA MET A 69 -8.02 -0.88 0.67
C MET A 69 -8.63 -1.04 -0.72
N VAL A 70 -9.95 -0.92 -0.83
CA VAL A 70 -10.70 -1.06 -2.08
C VAL A 70 -11.55 0.19 -2.31
N PHE A 71 -11.37 0.85 -3.45
CA PHE A 71 -12.20 1.98 -3.84
C PHE A 71 -13.38 1.49 -4.68
N LYS A 72 -14.60 1.91 -4.34
CA LYS A 72 -15.82 1.55 -5.08
C LYS A 72 -15.76 1.90 -6.57
N ASN A 73 -15.12 3.01 -6.91
CA ASN A 73 -14.96 3.46 -8.29
C ASN A 73 -13.96 2.61 -9.09
N ASN A 74 -13.13 1.82 -8.44
CA ASN A 74 -12.17 0.94 -9.12
C ASN A 74 -11.95 -0.38 -8.34
N PRO A 75 -12.99 -1.25 -8.28
CA PRO A 75 -13.00 -2.44 -7.42
C PRO A 75 -12.10 -3.58 -7.94
N GLY A 76 -11.50 -3.40 -9.13
CA GLY A 76 -10.51 -4.31 -9.69
C GLY A 76 -9.13 -4.17 -9.04
N PHE A 77 -8.93 -3.22 -8.14
CA PHE A 77 -7.67 -2.99 -7.44
C PHE A 77 -7.81 -3.22 -5.94
N ILE A 78 -6.72 -3.70 -5.36
CA ILE A 78 -6.51 -3.72 -3.91
C ILE A 78 -5.23 -2.94 -3.64
N PHE A 79 -5.29 -2.00 -2.72
CA PHE A 79 -4.14 -1.23 -2.29
C PHE A 79 -3.75 -1.62 -0.87
N HIS A 80 -2.45 -1.77 -0.65
CA HIS A 80 -1.84 -1.88 0.67
C HIS A 80 -1.00 -0.63 0.91
N ASP A 81 -1.14 0.03 2.05
CA ASP A 81 -0.38 1.25 2.39
C ASP A 81 0.70 0.96 3.44
N SER A 82 1.95 1.29 3.14
CA SER A 82 3.07 1.15 4.07
C SER A 82 3.09 2.20 5.20
N ARG A 83 2.16 3.17 5.18
CA ARG A 83 1.94 4.26 6.14
C ARG A 83 3.01 5.32 6.33
N GLY A 84 4.16 5.25 5.66
CA GLY A 84 5.22 6.21 5.94
C GLY A 84 6.36 5.64 6.76
N PHE A 85 7.55 5.60 6.17
CA PHE A 85 8.78 5.58 6.95
C PHE A 85 8.96 6.97 7.56
N GLU A 86 8.54 7.18 8.81
CA GLU A 86 9.02 8.35 9.54
C GLU A 86 10.49 8.10 9.85
N ALA A 87 11.37 8.79 9.11
CA ALA A 87 12.79 9.02 9.36
C ALA A 87 13.51 7.99 10.26
N GLY A 88 13.65 6.74 9.82
CA GLY A 88 14.61 5.80 10.41
C GLY A 88 14.05 4.71 11.34
N GLY A 89 12.73 4.52 11.43
CA GLY A 89 12.17 3.34 12.08
C GLY A 89 12.61 2.04 11.37
N ALA A 90 13.61 1.35 11.91
CA ALA A 90 14.06 0.06 11.37
C ALA A 90 12.91 -0.96 11.34
N SER A 91 12.01 -0.88 12.32
CA SER A 91 10.80 -1.71 12.42
C SER A 91 9.88 -1.60 11.21
N GLU A 92 9.58 -0.40 10.73
CA GLU A 92 8.68 -0.14 9.60
C GLU A 92 9.28 -0.69 8.31
N PHE A 93 10.59 -0.54 8.14
CA PHE A 93 11.32 -1.08 7.01
C PHE A 93 11.31 -2.62 7.00
N GLU A 94 11.54 -3.26 8.15
CA GLU A 94 11.45 -4.72 8.25
C GLU A 94 10.03 -5.23 8.03
N LYS A 95 8.99 -4.51 8.50
CA LYS A 95 7.58 -4.85 8.22
C LYS A 95 7.29 -4.84 6.72
N VAL A 96 7.74 -3.81 6.00
CA VAL A 96 7.56 -3.74 4.54
C VAL A 96 8.27 -4.89 3.83
N LYS A 97 9.52 -5.19 4.19
CA LYS A 97 10.26 -6.32 3.60
C LYS A 97 9.61 -7.66 3.91
N ALA A 98 9.16 -7.87 5.14
CA ALA A 98 8.44 -9.07 5.55
C ALA A 98 7.13 -9.24 4.77
N PHE A 99 6.37 -8.16 4.59
CA PHE A 99 5.15 -8.14 3.80
C PHE A 99 5.42 -8.49 2.33
N ILE A 100 6.41 -7.85 1.69
CA ILE A 100 6.81 -8.15 0.31
C ILE A 100 7.21 -9.63 0.18
N ALA A 101 8.06 -10.13 1.09
CA ALA A 101 8.52 -11.52 1.07
C ALA A 101 7.39 -12.53 1.32
N SER A 102 6.43 -12.20 2.19
CA SER A 102 5.24 -13.01 2.44
C SER A 102 4.38 -13.10 1.17
N ARG A 103 4.08 -11.95 0.56
CA ARG A 103 3.26 -11.86 -0.66
C ARG A 103 3.96 -12.47 -1.87
N SER A 104 5.29 -12.43 -1.97
CA SER A 104 6.04 -13.07 -3.06
C SER A 104 6.04 -14.60 -2.98
N LYS A 105 5.90 -15.17 -1.78
CA LYS A 105 5.84 -16.63 -1.55
C LYS A 105 4.43 -17.20 -1.76
N GLY A 106 3.41 -16.37 -1.94
CA GLY A 106 2.03 -16.83 -2.12
C GLY A 106 1.88 -17.74 -3.35
N MET A 107 1.34 -18.94 -3.18
CA MET A 107 1.16 -19.90 -4.29
C MET A 107 0.16 -19.43 -5.35
N LYS A 108 -0.82 -18.60 -4.95
CA LYS A 108 -1.88 -18.10 -5.84
C LYS A 108 -1.54 -16.67 -6.25
N ILE A 109 -1.45 -16.42 -7.57
CA ILE A 109 -1.13 -15.08 -8.12
C ILE A 109 -2.07 -13.99 -7.59
N LYS A 110 -3.36 -14.30 -7.40
CA LYS A 110 -4.35 -13.39 -6.82
C LYS A 110 -4.01 -12.87 -5.42
N ASN A 111 -3.10 -13.53 -4.68
CA ASN A 111 -2.66 -13.13 -3.34
C ASN A 111 -1.30 -12.40 -3.36
N GLN A 112 -0.58 -12.43 -4.49
CA GLN A 112 0.73 -11.80 -4.65
C GLN A 112 0.60 -10.28 -4.89
N LEU A 113 1.66 -9.54 -4.62
CA LEU A 113 1.78 -8.16 -5.09
C LEU A 113 2.06 -8.15 -6.59
N HIS A 114 1.34 -7.30 -7.31
CA HIS A 114 1.49 -7.15 -8.76
C HIS A 114 2.29 -5.89 -9.13
N ALA A 115 2.28 -4.89 -8.26
CA ALA A 115 3.12 -3.70 -8.38
C ALA A 115 3.48 -3.13 -7.00
N ILE A 116 4.59 -2.41 -6.97
CA ILE A 116 5.00 -1.58 -5.83
C ILE A 116 5.14 -0.15 -6.34
N TRP A 117 4.44 0.79 -5.71
CA TRP A 117 4.54 2.22 -5.99
C TRP A 117 5.31 2.89 -4.86
N TYR A 118 6.51 3.40 -5.15
CA TYR A 118 7.32 4.13 -4.18
C TYR A 118 7.15 5.63 -4.40
N CYS A 119 6.45 6.31 -3.49
CA CYS A 119 6.22 7.74 -3.50
C CYS A 119 7.42 8.48 -2.86
N ILE A 120 8.19 9.16 -3.70
CA ILE A 120 9.31 10.03 -3.30
C ILE A 120 8.87 11.50 -3.45
N PRO A 121 8.76 12.27 -2.36
CA PRO A 121 8.48 13.70 -2.43
C PRO A 121 9.61 14.46 -3.14
N MET A 122 9.23 15.38 -4.02
CA MET A 122 10.15 16.19 -4.83
C MET A 122 10.17 17.68 -4.41
N ASP A 123 9.39 18.04 -3.41
CA ASP A 123 9.28 19.38 -2.84
C ASP A 123 10.43 19.73 -1.87
N GLU A 124 11.18 18.75 -1.40
CA GLU A 124 12.38 18.93 -0.59
C GLU A 124 13.65 18.92 -1.47
N ALA A 125 14.05 20.09 -1.98
CA ALA A 125 15.21 20.27 -2.87
C ALA A 125 16.55 19.75 -2.33
N HIS A 126 16.65 19.50 -1.01
CA HIS A 126 17.88 19.06 -0.33
C HIS A 126 17.79 17.61 0.18
N ARG A 127 16.67 16.91 -0.02
CA ARG A 127 16.39 15.61 0.62
C ARG A 127 15.58 14.65 -0.26
N SER A 128 15.86 14.65 -1.56
CA SER A 128 15.21 13.73 -2.52
C SER A 128 15.42 12.26 -2.14
N PHE A 129 16.57 11.92 -1.54
CA PHE A 129 16.85 10.59 -1.01
C PHE A 129 17.29 10.68 0.45
N THR A 130 16.38 10.35 1.36
CA THR A 130 16.63 10.05 2.77
C THR A 130 17.32 8.69 2.92
N ALA A 131 17.84 8.43 4.12
CA ALA A 131 18.41 7.13 4.47
C ALA A 131 17.44 5.96 4.24
N SER A 132 16.12 6.20 4.34
CA SER A 132 15.11 5.17 4.06
C SER A 132 15.01 4.81 2.58
N GLU A 133 15.08 5.80 1.66
CA GLU A 133 15.11 5.49 0.22
C GLU A 133 16.43 4.78 -0.13
N VAL A 134 17.57 5.28 0.36
CA VAL A 134 18.88 4.65 0.10
C VAL A 134 18.90 3.21 0.59
N LYS A 135 18.48 2.95 1.83
CA LYS A 135 18.42 1.59 2.41
C LYS A 135 17.46 0.66 1.66
N PHE A 136 16.37 1.19 1.10
CA PHE A 136 15.41 0.40 0.33
C PHE A 136 15.96 -0.07 -1.01
N PHE A 137 16.70 0.80 -1.71
CA PHE A 137 17.21 0.53 -3.06
C PHE A 137 18.65 0.01 -3.11
N SER A 138 19.38 0.00 -2.00
CA SER A 138 20.77 -0.50 -1.92
C SER A 138 20.86 -2.03 -1.77
N VAL A 139 19.93 -2.78 -2.37
CA VAL A 139 19.87 -4.25 -2.31
C VAL A 139 21.00 -4.87 -3.10
#